data_AF-A0A023DJN6-F1
#
_entry.id   AF-A0A023DJN6-F1
#
_cell.length_a   1.000
_cell.length_b   1.000
_cell.length_c   1.000
_cell.angle_alpha   90.00
_cell.angle_beta   90.00
_cell.angle_gamma   90.00
#
_symmetry.space_group_name_H-M   'P 1'
#
loop_
_entity.id
_entity.type
_entity.pdbx_description
1 polymer ?
#
loop_
_entity_poly.entity_id
_entity_poly.type
_entity_poly.pdbx_seq_one_letter_code
_entity_poly.pdbx_strand_id
1 'polypeptide(L)' 'MSRGIIEKDSHSGNGVYNQDLSPNSVIIEIGGIENTMDELYRTADALGEVLSQYYWDATKVSNTPK' A
#
# COMPACT_ATOMS: atom_id res chain seq x y z
N MET A 1 12.74 8.09 6.79
CA MET A 1 12.19 9.14 5.90
C MET A 1 11.27 8.45 4.91
N SER A 2 9.97 8.77 4.89
CA SER A 2 9.06 8.28 3.83
C SER A 2 9.20 9.18 2.60
N ARG A 3 9.05 8.61 1.39
CA ARG A 3 9.20 9.35 0.12
C ARG A 3 7.92 10.12 -0.30
N GLY A 4 6.94 10.22 0.60
CA GLY A 4 5.63 10.82 0.34
C GLY A 4 4.66 9.89 -0.39
N ILE A 5 3.48 10.42 -0.72
CA ILE A 5 2.46 9.74 -1.54
C ILE A 5 2.61 10.26 -2.97
N ILE A 6 2.72 9.35 -3.94
CA ILE A 6 2.81 9.67 -5.36
C ILE A 6 1.58 9.09 -6.04
N GLU A 7 0.74 9.96 -6.60
CA GLU A 7 -0.34 9.54 -7.48
C GLU A 7 0.23 9.27 -8.88
N LYS A 8 -0.05 8.09 -9.41
CA LYS A 8 0.26 7.72 -10.79
C LYS A 8 -1.05 7.43 -11.50
N ASP A 9 -1.19 7.97 -12.69
CA ASP A 9 -2.31 7.76 -13.58
C ASP A 9 -1.81 7.29 -14.96
N SER A 10 -2.76 6.93 -15.84
CA SER A 10 -2.46 6.51 -17.21
C SER A 10 -1.81 7.61 -18.07
N HIS A 11 -1.81 8.87 -17.63
CA HIS A 11 -1.17 10.00 -18.34
C HIS A 11 0.29 10.19 -17.93
N SER A 12 0.72 9.63 -16.81
CA SER A 12 2.09 9.72 -16.30
C SER A 12 3.01 8.59 -16.80
N GLY A 13 2.54 7.74 -17.74
CA GLY A 13 3.34 6.74 -18.47
C GLY A 13 2.51 5.81 -19.37
N ASN A 14 3.17 4.83 -20.02
CA ASN A 14 2.50 3.75 -20.81
C ASN A 14 2.13 2.52 -19.94
N GLY A 15 1.72 2.74 -18.70
CA GLY A 15 1.55 1.66 -17.71
C GLY A 15 0.09 1.48 -17.32
N VAL A 16 -0.41 0.25 -17.40
CA VAL A 16 -1.58 -0.17 -16.61
C VAL A 16 -1.08 -0.42 -15.19
N TYR A 17 -1.67 0.27 -14.23
CA TYR A 17 -1.34 0.15 -12.81
C TYR A 17 -2.42 -0.66 -12.07
N ASN A 18 -2.08 -1.15 -10.87
CA ASN A 18 -3.06 -1.86 -10.04
C ASN A 18 -4.23 -0.96 -9.63
N GLN A 19 -4.02 0.36 -9.58
CA GLN A 19 -5.07 1.37 -9.37
C GLN A 19 -6.10 1.40 -10.52
N ASP A 20 -5.69 1.05 -11.75
CA ASP A 20 -6.60 0.98 -12.90
C ASP A 20 -7.52 -0.26 -12.83
N LEU A 21 -7.07 -1.34 -12.16
CA LEU A 21 -7.85 -2.57 -11.95
C LEU A 21 -8.84 -2.45 -10.78
N SER A 22 -8.47 -1.69 -9.74
CA SER A 22 -9.32 -1.45 -8.58
C SER A 22 -9.05 -0.07 -7.99
N PRO A 23 -10.07 0.79 -7.88
CA PRO A 23 -9.92 2.14 -7.32
C PRO A 23 -9.52 2.13 -5.83
N ASN A 24 -9.57 0.97 -5.17
CA ASN A 24 -9.17 0.78 -3.78
C ASN A 24 -7.81 0.06 -3.64
N SER A 25 -6.96 0.10 -4.67
CA SER A 25 -5.61 -0.49 -4.63
C SER A 25 -4.53 0.55 -4.26
N VAL A 26 -3.57 0.14 -3.42
CA VAL A 26 -2.39 0.95 -3.07
C VAL A 26 -1.11 0.13 -3.25
N ILE A 27 -0.04 0.77 -3.72
CA ILE A 27 1.30 0.19 -3.79
C ILE A 27 2.15 0.83 -2.71
N ILE A 28 2.86 0.01 -1.95
CA ILE A 28 3.76 0.46 -0.88
C ILE A 28 5.14 -0.12 -1.17
N GLU A 29 6.12 0.76 -1.34
CA GLU A 29 7.54 0.39 -1.48
C GLU A 29 8.19 0.39 -0.09
N ILE A 30 8.76 -0.76 0.30
CA ILE A 30 9.50 -0.88 1.56
C ILE A 30 11.00 -1.04 1.28
N GLY A 31 11.77 -0.08 1.80
CA GLY A 31 13.23 -0.05 1.71
C GLY A 31 13.80 0.46 0.38
N GLY A 32 15.10 0.23 0.18
CA GLY A 32 15.89 0.63 -0.97
C GLY A 32 17.28 -0.03 -0.94
N ILE A 33 18.11 0.23 -1.95
CA ILE A 33 19.43 -0.42 -2.11
C ILE A 33 20.40 -0.21 -0.94
N GLU A 34 20.19 0.86 -0.17
CA GLU A 34 21.02 1.21 0.99
C GLU A 34 20.58 0.53 2.28
N ASN A 35 19.44 -0.18 2.28
CA ASN A 35 18.93 -0.83 3.48
C ASN A 35 19.58 -2.18 3.74
N THR A 36 19.78 -2.47 5.02
CA THR A 36 20.15 -3.81 5.48
C THR A 36 18.92 -4.70 5.61
N MET A 37 19.11 -6.01 5.61
CA MET A 37 18.01 -6.96 5.76
C MET A 37 17.23 -6.75 7.07
N ASP A 38 17.92 -6.46 8.18
CA ASP A 38 17.28 -6.21 9.46
C ASP A 38 16.37 -4.96 9.45
N GLU A 39 16.73 -3.92 8.69
CA GLU A 39 15.89 -2.74 8.51
C GLU A 39 14.64 -3.05 7.68
N LEU A 40 14.78 -3.90 6.66
CA LEU A 40 13.64 -4.36 5.86
C LEU A 40 12.67 -5.17 6.72
N TYR A 41 13.17 -6.09 7.54
CA TYR A 41 12.34 -6.88 8.46
C TYR A 41 11.61 -5.99 9.47
N ARG A 42 12.30 -5.05 10.12
CA ARG A 42 11.66 -4.10 11.04
C ARG A 42 10.57 -3.27 10.36
N THR A 43 10.78 -2.87 9.11
CA THR A 43 9.79 -2.11 8.34
C THR A 43 8.59 -2.97 7.97
N ALA A 44 8.82 -4.21 7.54
CA ALA A 44 7.77 -5.16 7.21
C ALA A 44 6.92 -5.52 8.45
N ASP A 45 7.56 -5.75 9.60
CA ASP A 45 6.89 -6.04 10.87
C ASP A 45 5.98 -4.89 11.30
N ALA A 46 6.51 -3.66 11.29
CA ALA A 46 5.74 -2.46 11.63
C ALA A 46 4.56 -2.24 10.67
N LEU A 47 4.77 -2.45 9.36
CA LEU A 47 3.70 -2.34 8.37
C LEU A 47 2.63 -3.42 8.59
N GLY A 48 3.04 -4.65 8.87
CA GLY A 48 2.13 -5.76 9.13
C GLY A 48 1.29 -5.54 10.40
N GLU A 49 1.90 -5.02 11.46
CA GLU A 49 1.20 -4.68 12.70
C GLU A 49 0.10 -3.65 12.44
N VAL A 50 0.43 -2.52 11.84
CA VAL A 50 -0.54 -1.44 11.55
C VAL A 50 -1.63 -1.93 10.59
N LEU A 51 -1.26 -2.67 9.54
CA LEU A 51 -2.22 -3.23 8.60
C LEU A 51 -3.18 -4.21 9.28
N SER A 52 -2.67 -5.05 10.20
CA SER A 52 -3.50 -5.98 10.95
C SER A 52 -4.50 -5.26 11.84
N GLN A 53 -4.08 -4.22 12.55
CA GLN A 53 -4.98 -3.40 13.37
C GLN A 53 -6.08 -2.79 12.50
N TYR A 54 -5.71 -2.17 11.37
CA TYR A 54 -6.69 -1.60 10.44
C TYR A 54 -7.65 -2.66 9.88
N TYR A 55 -7.16 -3.85 9.51
CA TYR A 55 -7.99 -4.91 8.96
C TYR A 55 -8.97 -5.48 10.00
N TRP A 56 -8.52 -5.68 11.24
CA TRP A 56 -9.34 -6.25 12.30
C TRP A 56 -10.31 -5.24 12.93
N ASP A 57 -9.95 -3.95 12.94
CA ASP A 57 -10.84 -2.85 13.34
C ASP A 57 -11.78 -2.41 12.20
N ALA A 58 -11.58 -2.91 10.98
CA ALA A 58 -12.44 -2.56 9.85
C ALA A 58 -13.87 -3.07 10.07
N THR A 59 -14.82 -2.13 10.05
CA THR A 59 -16.24 -2.47 10.14
C THR A 59 -16.69 -3.18 8.86
N LYS A 60 -17.44 -4.28 9.00
CA LYS A 60 -18.01 -4.99 7.85
C LYS A 60 -18.80 -4.03 6.97
N VAL A 61 -18.38 -3.87 5.72
CA VAL A 61 -19.17 -3.14 4.72
C VAL A 61 -20.36 -4.00 4.31
N SER A 62 -21.57 -3.59 4.68
CA SER A 62 -22.79 -4.21 4.18
C SER A 62 -23.03 -3.75 2.74
N ASN A 63 -22.80 -4.63 1.76
CA ASN A 63 -23.23 -4.39 0.38
C ASN A 63 -24.76 -4.35 0.34
N THR A 64 -25.32 -3.14 0.38
CA THR A 64 -26.70 -2.92 -0.08
C THR A 64 -26.58 -2.55 -1.55
N PRO A 65 -26.92 -3.45 -2.49
CA PRO A 65 -26.87 -3.11 -3.90
C PRO A 65 -27.81 -1.92 -4.17
N LYS A 66 -27.31 -0.95 -4.94
CA LYS A 66 -28.13 0.14 -5.49
C LYS A 66 -29.09 -0.40 -6.54
#